data_AF-A0A0B1S5S4-F1
#
_entry.id   AF-A0A0B1S5S4-F1
#
_cell.length_a   1.000
_cell.length_b   1.000
_cell.length_c   1.000
_cell.angle_alpha   90.00
_cell.angle_beta   90.00
_cell.angle_gamma   90.00
#
_symmetry.space_group_name_H-M   'P 1'
#
loop_
_entity.id
_entity.type
_entity.pdbx_description
1 polymer ?
#
loop_
_entity_poly.entity_id
_entity_poly.type
_entity_poly.pdbx_seq_one_letter_code
_entity_poly.pdbx_strand_id
1 'polypeptide(L)'
;MPNTNNSGSATLPKRCSLQIYDYKLEFKAIELLYHPETELPQKYASIEFRFPNRRKESPSEHVLQMAMETTLQDEKTLRIMINPNATRYGCMGKPHASDPRLLCIYDNKPFKEPGTFKLAYPIRSRSHQKYA
;
A
#
# COMPACT_ATOMS: atom_id res chain seq x y z
N MET A 1 3.88 -47.01 -24.23
CA MET A 1 3.88 -46.84 -22.76
C MET A 1 5.21 -46.19 -22.35
N PRO A 2 5.26 -45.39 -21.27
CA PRO A 2 5.09 -43.92 -21.17
C PRO A 2 6.46 -43.20 -21.03
N ASN A 3 6.60 -41.88 -21.18
CA ASN A 3 6.57 -40.91 -20.06
C ASN A 3 6.65 -39.46 -20.62
N THR A 4 5.59 -38.66 -20.50
CA THR A 4 5.29 -37.69 -19.41
C THR A 4 6.08 -36.38 -19.49
N ASN A 5 5.40 -35.37 -20.03
CA ASN A 5 5.11 -34.06 -19.42
C ASN A 5 6.29 -33.34 -18.74
N ASN A 6 6.76 -32.29 -19.39
CA ASN A 6 7.12 -31.05 -18.70
C ASN A 6 6.57 -29.86 -19.51
N SER A 7 5.25 -29.76 -19.57
CA SER A 7 4.62 -28.46 -19.78
C SER A 7 4.82 -27.66 -18.50
N GLY A 8 5.98 -27.01 -18.42
CA GLY A 8 6.22 -25.93 -17.48
C GLY A 8 5.22 -24.83 -17.78
N SER A 9 4.02 -24.96 -17.21
CA SER A 9 3.05 -23.90 -17.08
C SER A 9 3.73 -22.82 -16.25
N ALA A 10 4.38 -21.89 -16.95
CA ALA A 10 4.75 -20.62 -16.39
C ALA A 10 3.43 -19.96 -16.00
N THR A 11 3.03 -20.12 -14.75
CA THR A 11 1.98 -19.35 -14.13
C THR A 11 2.40 -17.89 -14.27
N LEU A 12 1.85 -17.24 -15.29
CA LEU A 12 1.88 -15.78 -15.45
C LEU A 12 1.66 -15.16 -14.07
N PRO A 13 2.52 -14.23 -13.62
CA PRO A 13 2.31 -13.56 -12.35
C PRO A 13 0.88 -13.04 -12.36
N LYS A 14 0.07 -13.51 -11.39
CA LYS A 14 -1.31 -13.04 -11.17
C LYS A 14 -1.24 -11.52 -11.25
N ARG A 15 -1.79 -10.95 -12.33
CA ARG A 15 -1.79 -9.49 -12.56
C ARG A 15 -2.16 -8.84 -11.24
N CYS A 16 -1.35 -7.89 -10.76
CA CYS A 16 -1.83 -6.94 -9.76
C CYS A 16 -3.17 -6.45 -10.29
N SER A 17 -4.26 -6.69 -9.56
CA SER A 17 -5.57 -6.18 -9.93
C SER A 17 -5.39 -4.68 -10.14
N LEU A 18 -5.82 -4.17 -11.29
CA LEU A 18 -5.80 -2.74 -11.52
C LEU A 18 -6.78 -2.13 -10.53
N GLN A 19 -6.27 -1.61 -9.42
CA GLN A 19 -7.06 -0.96 -8.40
C GLN A 19 -7.54 0.39 -8.97
N ILE A 20 -8.84 0.62 -8.92
CA ILE A 20 -9.49 1.80 -9.46
C ILE A 20 -9.71 2.80 -8.32
N TYR A 21 -9.41 4.07 -8.56
CA TYR A 21 -9.70 5.12 -7.60
C TYR A 21 -11.22 5.29 -7.41
N ASP A 22 -11.69 5.31 -6.16
CA ASP A 22 -13.10 5.45 -5.79
C ASP A 22 -13.28 6.56 -4.75
N TYR A 23 -13.98 7.63 -5.17
CA TYR A 23 -14.26 8.80 -4.34
C TYR A 23 -15.10 8.47 -3.08
N LYS A 24 -15.88 7.38 -3.09
CA LYS A 24 -16.63 6.94 -1.89
C LYS A 24 -15.69 6.38 -0.83
N LEU A 25 -14.59 5.76 -1.25
CA LEU A 25 -13.55 5.28 -0.32
C LEU A 25 -12.68 6.43 0.17
N GLU A 26 -12.42 7.43 -0.67
CA GLU A 26 -11.80 8.69 -0.24
C GLU A 26 -12.65 9.39 0.83
N PHE A 27 -13.97 9.47 0.64
CA PHE A 27 -14.87 10.07 1.63
C PHE A 27 -14.82 9.31 2.97
N LYS A 28 -14.74 7.99 2.94
CA LYS A 28 -14.49 7.18 4.16
C LYS A 28 -13.15 7.48 4.80
N ALA A 29 -12.11 7.71 4.00
CA ALA A 29 -10.80 8.13 4.51
C ALA A 29 -10.88 9.53 5.16
N ILE A 30 -11.64 10.46 4.58
CA ILE A 30 -11.95 11.76 5.18
C ILE A 30 -12.62 11.57 6.53
N GLU A 31 -13.73 10.81 6.59
CA GLU A 31 -14.46 10.55 7.84
C GLU A 31 -13.54 10.03 8.93
N LEU A 32 -12.74 8.99 8.66
CA LEU A 32 -11.80 8.41 9.63
C LEU A 32 -10.69 9.38 10.06
N LEU A 33 -10.25 10.28 9.19
CA LEU A 33 -9.22 11.27 9.52
C LEU A 33 -9.74 12.42 10.39
N TYR A 34 -11.03 12.75 10.31
CA TYR A 34 -11.65 13.80 11.14
C TYR A 34 -12.36 13.23 12.38
N HIS A 35 -12.82 11.98 12.31
CA HIS A 35 -13.54 11.25 13.34
C HIS A 35 -12.90 9.87 13.57
N PRO A 36 -11.72 9.80 14.20
CA PRO A 36 -10.98 8.55 14.41
C PRO A 36 -11.72 7.52 15.29
N GLU A 37 -12.74 7.95 16.02
CA GLU A 37 -13.70 7.10 16.75
C GLU A 37 -14.61 6.27 15.84
N THR A 38 -14.68 6.61 14.55
CA THR A 38 -15.51 5.89 13.58
C THR A 38 -14.91 4.52 13.30
N GLU A 39 -15.71 3.47 13.45
CA GLU A 39 -15.27 2.12 13.10
C GLU A 39 -15.41 1.86 11.60
N LEU A 40 -14.31 1.45 10.98
CA LEU A 40 -14.32 0.98 9.61
C LEU A 40 -14.86 -0.46 9.56
N PRO A 41 -15.91 -0.77 8.77
CA PRO A 41 -16.43 -2.13 8.65
C PRO A 41 -15.33 -3.14 8.27
N GLN A 42 -15.38 -4.35 8.86
CA GLN A 42 -14.33 -5.38 8.72
C GLN A 42 -13.98 -5.76 7.26
N LYS A 43 -14.89 -5.55 6.31
CA LYS A 43 -14.66 -5.83 4.89
C LYS A 43 -13.57 -4.97 4.27
N TYR A 44 -13.38 -3.75 4.77
CA TYR A 44 -12.40 -2.82 4.24
C TYR A 44 -11.01 -3.08 4.84
N ALA A 45 -9.98 -2.74 4.09
CA ALA A 45 -8.63 -2.59 4.63
C ALA A 45 -8.23 -1.12 4.63
N SER A 46 -7.36 -0.75 5.55
CA SER A 46 -6.80 0.59 5.65
C SER A 46 -5.28 0.54 5.79
N ILE A 47 -4.63 1.53 5.19
CA ILE A 47 -3.20 1.79 5.34
C ILE A 47 -3.04 3.25 5.77
N GLU A 48 -2.32 3.47 6.85
CA GLU A 48 -1.99 4.81 7.34
C GLU A 48 -0.48 5.04 7.13
N PHE A 49 -0.15 6.03 6.29
CA PHE A 49 1.20 6.55 6.15
C PHE A 49 1.34 7.75 7.08
N ARG A 50 2.30 7.70 8.00
CA ARG A 50 2.61 8.81 8.91
C ARG A 50 3.85 9.53 8.44
N PHE A 51 3.79 10.85 8.40
CA PHE A 51 4.93 11.67 8.00
C PHE A 51 5.57 12.33 9.22
N PRO A 52 6.90 12.56 9.20
CA PRO A 52 7.55 13.30 10.27
C PRO A 52 6.97 14.73 10.34
N ASN A 53 6.49 15.13 11.53
CA ASN A 53 6.00 16.47 11.78
C ASN A 53 7.17 17.47 11.84
N ARG A 54 7.57 18.00 10.68
CA ARG A 54 8.48 19.13 10.58
C ARG A 54 7.64 20.41 10.61
N ARG A 55 7.53 21.00 11.80
CA ARG A 55 6.74 22.21 12.10
C ARG A 55 6.75 23.21 10.93
N LYS A 56 5.56 23.52 10.41
CA LYS A 56 5.23 24.61 9.46
C LYS A 56 5.75 24.53 8.02
N GLU A 57 6.52 23.52 7.64
CA GLU A 57 6.89 23.32 6.23
C GLU A 57 6.08 22.19 5.63
N SER A 58 5.58 22.40 4.41
CA SER A 58 5.09 21.29 3.60
C SER A 58 6.20 20.24 3.54
N PRO A 59 5.92 18.96 3.84
CA PRO A 59 6.93 17.93 3.65
C PRO A 59 7.42 18.03 2.20
N SER A 60 8.73 18.24 2.01
CA SER A 60 9.31 18.17 0.67
C SER A 60 8.92 16.83 0.05
N GLU A 61 8.78 16.78 -1.28
CA GLU A 61 8.43 15.54 -2.01
C GLU A 61 9.31 14.35 -1.58
N HIS A 62 10.59 14.60 -1.29
CA HIS A 62 11.52 13.62 -0.77
C HIS A 62 11.12 13.03 0.61
N VAL A 63 10.56 13.84 1.50
CA VAL A 63 10.06 13.38 2.81
C VAL A 63 8.80 12.54 2.67
N LEU A 64 7.92 12.91 1.74
CA LEU A 64 6.74 12.10 1.39
C LEU A 64 7.18 10.74 0.85
N GLN A 65 8.15 10.73 -0.06
CA GLN A 65 8.72 9.52 -0.63
C GLN A 65 9.33 8.62 0.45
N MET A 66 10.17 9.14 1.34
CA MET A 66 10.77 8.35 2.42
C MET A 66 9.73 7.73 3.37
N ALA A 67 8.68 8.47 3.71
CA ALA A 67 7.60 7.94 4.56
C ALA A 67 6.84 6.82 3.85
N MET A 68 6.55 6.98 2.55
CA MET A 68 5.96 5.92 1.74
C MET A 68 6.87 4.70 1.67
N GLU A 69 8.15 4.87 1.36
CA GLU A 69 9.15 3.79 1.32
C GLU A 69 9.24 3.04 2.66
N THR A 70 9.19 3.75 3.79
CA THR A 70 9.25 3.14 5.13
C THR A 70 7.99 2.33 5.43
N THR A 71 6.80 2.88 5.18
CA THR A 71 5.54 2.16 5.40
C THR A 71 5.38 0.98 4.43
N LEU A 72 5.97 1.07 3.23
CA LEU A 72 6.05 -0.03 2.26
C LEU A 72 6.99 -1.17 2.69
N GLN A 73 7.82 -0.99 3.73
CA GLN A 73 8.59 -2.12 4.29
C GLN A 73 7.75 -3.01 5.21
N ASP A 74 6.59 -2.54 5.67
CA ASP A 74 5.67 -3.37 6.46
C ASP A 74 4.98 -4.40 5.56
N GLU A 75 5.26 -5.68 5.83
CA GLU A 75 4.68 -6.80 5.08
C GLU A 75 3.14 -6.77 5.12
N LYS A 76 2.55 -6.33 6.24
CA LYS A 76 1.09 -6.23 6.36
C LYS A 76 0.53 -5.16 5.43
N THR A 77 1.18 -4.00 5.37
CA THR A 77 0.87 -2.93 4.43
C THR A 77 0.98 -3.42 2.99
N LEU A 78 2.09 -4.05 2.62
CA LEU A 78 2.29 -4.60 1.28
C LEU A 78 1.17 -5.58 0.92
N ARG A 79 0.83 -6.53 1.81
CA ARG A 79 -0.25 -7.50 1.58
C ARG A 79 -1.60 -6.85 1.30
N ILE A 80 -1.88 -5.68 1.88
CA ILE A 80 -3.10 -4.91 1.58
C ILE A 80 -2.97 -4.26 0.19
N MET A 81 -1.85 -3.60 -0.11
CA MET A 81 -1.64 -2.91 -1.38
C MET A 81 -1.65 -3.85 -2.58
N ILE A 82 -1.04 -5.03 -2.45
CA ILE A 82 -0.99 -6.02 -3.53
C ILE A 82 -2.14 -7.03 -3.47
N ASN A 83 -3.15 -6.80 -2.63
CA ASN A 83 -4.29 -7.71 -2.50
C ASN A 83 -5.03 -7.81 -3.86
N PRO A 84 -5.01 -8.97 -4.53
CA PRO A 84 -5.68 -9.13 -5.82
C PRO A 84 -7.20 -9.02 -5.73
N ASN A 85 -7.76 -9.18 -4.52
CA ASN A 85 -9.19 -9.02 -4.28
C ASN A 85 -9.58 -7.55 -4.05
N ALA A 86 -8.62 -6.67 -3.74
CA ALA A 86 -8.90 -5.25 -3.69
C ALA A 86 -9.01 -4.72 -5.13
N THR A 87 -10.17 -4.17 -5.47
CA THR A 87 -10.43 -3.64 -6.83
C THR A 87 -10.55 -2.13 -6.82
N ARG A 88 -10.80 -1.54 -5.65
CA ARG A 88 -11.02 -0.10 -5.49
C ARG A 88 -10.27 0.41 -4.27
N TYR A 89 -9.79 1.63 -4.39
CA TYR A 89 -9.15 2.33 -3.28
C TYR A 89 -9.47 3.82 -3.30
N GLY A 90 -9.37 4.48 -2.16
CA GLY A 90 -9.43 5.93 -2.07
C GLY A 90 -8.56 6.40 -0.92
N CYS A 91 -7.84 7.52 -1.12
CA CYS A 91 -6.88 8.01 -0.16
C CYS A 91 -7.15 9.48 0.15
N MET A 92 -7.00 9.87 1.42
CA MET A 92 -7.03 11.27 1.83
C MET A 92 -5.85 11.56 2.76
N GLY A 93 -5.25 12.74 2.61
CA GLY A 93 -4.12 13.17 3.42
C GLY A 93 -4.35 14.50 4.14
N LYS A 94 -3.70 14.65 5.29
CA LYS A 94 -3.57 15.91 6.02
C LYS A 94 -2.09 16.27 6.17
N PRO A 95 -1.38 16.63 5.09
CA PRO A 95 0.08 16.84 5.12
C PRO A 95 0.54 18.03 5.96
N HIS A 96 -0.37 18.95 6.34
CA HIS A 96 -0.07 20.16 7.12
C HIS A 96 -0.71 20.18 8.51
N ALA A 97 -1.27 19.05 8.97
CA ALA A 97 -1.81 18.96 10.32
C ALA A 97 -0.69 18.87 11.37
N SER A 98 -1.04 19.08 12.65
CA SER A 98 -0.15 18.78 13.78
C SER A 98 0.27 17.30 13.84
N ASP A 99 -0.46 16.42 13.16
CA ASP A 99 -0.15 15.01 12.96
C ASP A 99 -0.33 14.68 11.47
N PRO A 100 0.71 14.89 10.64
CA PRO A 100 0.59 14.69 9.21
C PRO A 100 0.52 13.21 8.84
N ARG A 101 -0.55 12.85 8.12
CA ARG A 101 -0.83 11.47 7.73
C ARG A 101 -1.62 11.39 6.43
N LEU A 102 -1.48 10.25 5.74
CA LEU A 102 -2.24 9.86 4.56
C LEU A 102 -2.90 8.52 4.86
N LEU A 103 -4.22 8.45 4.73
CA LEU A 103 -5.01 7.26 4.97
C LEU A 103 -5.58 6.78 3.64
N CYS A 104 -5.30 5.53 3.29
CA CYS A 104 -5.87 4.85 2.12
C CYS A 104 -6.81 3.74 2.57
N ILE A 105 -8.00 3.68 1.98
CA ILE A 105 -9.03 2.67 2.23
C ILE A 105 -9.21 1.81 0.97
N TYR A 106 -9.27 0.51 1.15
CA TYR A 106 -9.45 -0.49 0.10
C TYR A 106 -10.77 -1.24 0.31
N ASP A 107 -11.49 -1.51 -0.77
CA ASP A 107 -12.81 -2.18 -0.75
C ASP A 107 -12.80 -3.59 -0.12
N ASN A 108 -11.68 -4.31 -0.24
CA ASN A 108 -11.53 -5.67 0.27
C ASN A 108 -10.25 -5.87 1.09
N LYS A 109 -10.39 -6.55 2.22
CA LYS A 109 -9.28 -6.97 3.07
C LYS A 109 -8.61 -8.26 2.56
N PRO A 110 -7.28 -8.39 2.66
CA PRO A 110 -6.62 -9.65 2.31
C PRO A 110 -7.10 -10.78 3.25
N PHE A 111 -7.45 -11.92 2.67
CA PHE A 111 -7.74 -13.13 3.45
C PHE A 111 -6.47 -13.58 4.19
N LYS A 112 -6.60 -13.91 5.47
CA LYS A 112 -5.51 -14.52 6.24
C LYS A 112 -5.30 -15.94 5.72
N GLU A 113 -4.37 -16.15 4.79
CA GLU A 113 -3.73 -17.45 4.66
C GLU A 113 -2.19 -17.30 4.72
N PRO A 114 -1.50 -18.18 5.47
CA PRO A 114 -0.06 -18.15 5.63
C PRO A 114 0.59 -18.82 4.41
N GLY A 115 0.77 -18.05 3.34
CA GLY A 115 1.64 -18.42 2.24
C GLY A 115 2.71 -17.35 2.10
N THR A 116 3.96 -17.70 2.35
CA THR A 116 5.14 -16.86 2.09
C THR A 116 5.06 -16.22 0.71
N PHE A 117 4.65 -14.95 0.64
CA PHE A 117 4.78 -14.13 -0.55
C PHE A 117 6.26 -13.76 -0.69
N LYS A 118 7.02 -14.57 -1.43
CA LYS A 118 8.34 -14.14 -1.91
C LYS A 118 8.09 -13.04 -2.95
N LEU A 119 8.37 -11.79 -2.60
CA LEU A 119 8.51 -10.71 -3.58
C LEU A 119 9.66 -11.09 -4.53
N ALA A 120 9.33 -11.64 -5.70
CA ALA A 120 10.28 -11.81 -6.79
C ALA A 120 10.38 -10.49 -7.57
N TYR A 121 10.83 -9.42 -6.89
CA TYR A 121 11.28 -8.22 -7.58
C TYR A 121 12.66 -7.85 -7.03
N PRO A 122 13.70 -7.75 -7.87
CA PRO A 122 14.93 -7.13 -7.44
C PRO A 122 14.63 -5.66 -7.17
N ILE A 123 14.57 -5.27 -5.90
CA ILE A 123 14.72 -3.88 -5.50
C ILE A 123 16.14 -3.50 -5.94
N ARG A 124 16.24 -2.85 -7.10
CA ARG A 124 17.49 -2.38 -7.66
C ARG A 124 17.90 -1.18 -6.83
N SER A 125 18.59 -1.44 -5.71
CA SER A 125 19.23 -0.43 -4.88
C SER A 125 20.22 0.35 -5.76
N ARG A 126 19.83 1.53 -6.24
CA ARG A 126 20.79 2.48 -6.82
C ARG A 126 21.64 3.01 -5.67
N SER A 127 22.83 2.47 -5.55
CA SER A 127 23.90 3.03 -4.72
C SER A 127 24.15 4.48 -5.14
N HIS A 128 24.11 5.37 -4.16
CA HIS A 128 24.60 6.74 -4.29
C HIS A 128 26.06 6.71 -4.76
N GLN A 129 26.31 7.16 -5.99
CA GLN A 129 27.64 7.46 -6.46
C GLN A 129 27.99 8.86 -5.93
N LYS A 130 28.83 8.89 -4.88
CA LYS A 130 29.47 10.09 -4.36
C LYS A 130 30.27 10.73 -5.50
N TYR A 131 29.95 11.96 -5.87
CA TYR A 131 30.89 12.79 -6.62
C TYR A 131 31.87 13.40 -5.62
N ALA A 132 33.15 13.25 -5.96
CA ALA A 132 34.32 13.76 -5.26
C ALA A 132 34.36 15.30 -5.25
#